data_AF-A0A6J2K3R8-F1
#
_entry.id   AF-A0A6J2K3R8-F1
#
_cell.length_a   1.000
_cell.length_b   1.000
_cell.length_c   1.000
_cell.angle_alpha   90.00
_cell.angle_beta   90.00
_cell.angle_gamma   90.00
#
_symmetry.space_group_name_H-M   'P 1'
#
loop_
_entity.id
_entity.type
_entity.pdbx_description
1 polymer ?
#
loop_
_entity_poly.entity_id
_entity_poly.type
_entity_poly.pdbx_seq_one_letter_code
_entity_poly.pdbx_strand_id
1 'polypeptide(L)'
;MPYIMVMGSLRMPNLTKDEGATVYGLNSEERAKLVMDLNSSFTTVIASSSDLERVVRVTQRGFTLVVVNRIHALFGYDVVSHAMAMTNANRELVSFTMYKKSSHSHGHHSHSHSHSSTHSHGSTHKSHTHGNVVTL
;
A
#
# COMPACT_ATOMS: atom_id res chain seq x y z
N MET A 1 -9.92 10.50 -0.87
CA MET A 1 -10.85 9.69 -0.06
C MET A 1 -10.02 8.72 0.76
N PRO A 2 -10.39 8.41 2.01
CA PRO A 2 -9.58 7.53 2.83
C PRO A 2 -9.75 6.05 2.45
N TYR A 3 -10.83 5.70 1.75
CA TYR A 3 -11.08 4.34 1.27
C TYR A 3 -11.02 4.27 -0.25
N ILE A 4 -10.51 3.14 -0.74
CA ILE A 4 -10.52 2.74 -2.15
C ILE A 4 -11.01 1.30 -2.26
N MET A 5 -11.37 0.90 -3.46
CA MET A 5 -11.75 -0.48 -3.76
C MET A 5 -10.97 -0.98 -4.97
N VAL A 6 -10.40 -2.18 -4.87
CA VAL A 6 -9.82 -2.90 -5.99
C VAL A 6 -10.71 -4.11 -6.27
N MET A 7 -11.31 -4.17 -7.45
CA MET A 7 -12.17 -5.28 -7.87
C MET A 7 -11.53 -6.01 -9.06
N GLY A 8 -11.50 -7.33 -9.04
CA GLY A 8 -10.91 -8.11 -10.13
C GLY A 8 -11.18 -9.60 -9.96
N SER A 9 -10.32 -10.43 -10.57
CA SER A 9 -10.34 -11.89 -10.42
C SER A 9 -8.99 -12.40 -9.91
N LEU A 10 -9.00 -13.50 -9.15
CA LEU A 10 -7.80 -14.22 -8.72
C LEU A 10 -7.45 -15.39 -9.65
N ARG A 11 -8.42 -15.95 -10.37
CA ARG A 11 -8.26 -17.16 -11.18
C ARG A 11 -8.41 -16.89 -12.68
N MET A 12 -7.84 -17.80 -13.47
CA MET A 12 -7.97 -17.83 -14.94
C MET A 12 -8.79 -19.02 -15.49
N PRO A 13 -10.08 -19.24 -15.13
CA PRO A 13 -10.90 -20.18 -15.88
C PRO A 13 -11.84 -19.41 -16.80
N ASN A 14 -11.45 -19.32 -18.07
CA ASN A 14 -12.29 -18.95 -19.22
C ASN A 14 -12.87 -17.51 -19.27
N LEU A 15 -12.66 -16.87 -20.43
CA LEU A 15 -13.29 -15.65 -21.01
C LEU A 15 -12.67 -14.24 -20.85
N THR A 16 -12.63 -13.57 -22.02
CA THR A 16 -12.45 -12.14 -22.40
C THR A 16 -11.15 -11.42 -22.03
N LYS A 17 -10.38 -10.97 -23.03
CA LYS A 17 -9.00 -10.45 -22.94
C LYS A 17 -8.83 -9.19 -22.08
N ASP A 18 -9.89 -8.64 -21.50
CA ASP A 18 -9.94 -7.21 -21.18
C ASP A 18 -10.24 -6.86 -19.71
N GLU A 19 -10.40 -7.83 -18.80
CA GLU A 19 -10.74 -7.55 -17.40
C GLU A 19 -9.74 -8.20 -16.42
N GLY A 20 -8.73 -7.43 -16.01
CA GLY A 20 -7.77 -7.81 -14.98
C GLY A 20 -8.21 -7.34 -13.59
N ALA A 21 -8.16 -6.02 -13.38
CA ALA A 21 -8.62 -5.37 -12.16
C ALA A 21 -9.11 -3.95 -12.45
N THR A 22 -10.03 -3.46 -11.65
CA THR A 22 -10.50 -2.07 -11.66
C THR A 22 -10.32 -1.46 -10.27
N VAL A 23 -9.70 -0.28 -10.22
CA VAL A 23 -9.42 0.46 -9.00
C VAL A 23 -10.31 1.69 -8.94
N TYR A 24 -11.04 1.84 -7.84
CA TYR A 24 -11.98 2.91 -7.57
C TYR A 24 -11.49 3.77 -6.41
N GLY A 25 -11.80 5.08 -6.45
CA GLY A 25 -11.63 5.99 -5.31
C GLY A 25 -10.27 6.69 -5.19
N LEU A 26 -9.29 6.36 -6.05
CA LEU A 26 -8.03 7.08 -6.14
C LEU A 26 -8.23 8.50 -6.67
N ASN A 27 -7.48 9.47 -6.13
CA ASN A 27 -7.46 10.83 -6.66
C ASN A 27 -6.71 10.88 -8.02
N SER A 28 -6.77 12.00 -8.74
CA SER A 28 -6.20 12.12 -10.09
C SER A 28 -4.69 11.84 -10.15
N GLU A 29 -3.93 12.37 -9.19
CA GLU A 29 -2.48 12.16 -9.10
C GLU A 29 -2.12 10.72 -8.78
N GLU A 30 -2.82 10.11 -7.83
CA GLU A 30 -2.67 8.70 -7.46
C GLU A 30 -3.01 7.78 -8.65
N ARG A 31 -4.07 8.09 -9.42
CA ARG A 31 -4.40 7.36 -10.65
C ARG A 31 -3.27 7.44 -11.67
N ALA A 32 -2.79 8.65 -11.96
CA ALA A 32 -1.72 8.86 -12.94
C ALA A 32 -0.43 8.13 -12.52
N LYS A 33 -0.06 8.22 -11.23
CA LYS A 33 1.13 7.54 -10.69
C LYS A 33 1.00 6.02 -10.73
N LEU A 34 -0.18 5.46 -10.43
CA LEU A 34 -0.42 4.02 -10.52
C LEU A 34 -0.31 3.52 -11.97
N VAL A 35 -0.93 4.23 -12.92
CA VAL A 35 -0.85 3.89 -14.35
C VAL A 35 0.59 3.91 -14.84
N MET A 36 1.35 4.93 -14.45
CA MET A 36 2.77 5.04 -14.80
C MET A 36 3.62 3.91 -14.19
N ASP A 37 3.45 3.60 -12.90
CA ASP A 37 4.20 2.50 -12.23
C ASP A 37 3.89 1.15 -12.87
N LEU A 38 2.61 0.87 -13.14
CA LEU A 38 2.21 -0.38 -13.79
C LEU A 38 2.79 -0.45 -15.21
N ASN A 39 2.58 0.56 -16.06
CA ASN A 39 3.06 0.51 -17.44
C ASN A 39 4.59 0.57 -17.58
N SER A 40 5.32 1.07 -16.57
CA SER A 40 6.80 1.02 -16.56
C SER A 40 7.34 -0.30 -16.01
N SER A 41 6.59 -1.00 -15.17
CA SER A 41 6.98 -2.29 -14.61
C SER A 41 6.81 -3.45 -15.59
N PHE A 42 6.02 -3.27 -16.65
CA PHE A 42 5.74 -4.29 -17.66
C PHE A 42 6.14 -3.82 -19.05
N THR A 43 6.52 -4.75 -19.92
CA THR A 43 6.94 -4.48 -21.30
C THR A 43 5.78 -4.10 -22.24
N THR A 44 4.57 -3.96 -21.69
CA THR A 44 3.34 -3.64 -22.43
C THR A 44 2.46 -2.72 -21.60
N VAL A 45 1.57 -1.99 -22.28
CA VAL A 45 0.58 -1.14 -21.63
C VAL A 45 -0.51 -2.02 -21.04
N ILE A 46 -0.54 -2.13 -19.71
CA ILE A 46 -1.48 -2.98 -18.97
C ILE A 46 -2.50 -2.18 -18.17
N ALA A 47 -2.30 -0.88 -18.01
CA ALA A 47 -3.14 -0.01 -17.19
C ALA A 47 -3.53 1.27 -17.92
N SER A 48 -4.77 1.69 -17.74
CA SER A 48 -5.29 2.97 -18.22
C SER A 48 -6.18 3.62 -17.16
N SER A 49 -6.15 4.95 -17.08
CA SER A 49 -7.07 5.72 -16.25
C SER A 49 -8.24 6.24 -17.07
N SER A 50 -9.44 6.19 -16.51
CA SER A 50 -10.63 6.85 -17.05
C SER A 50 -11.01 8.01 -16.12
N ASP A 51 -10.94 9.24 -16.61
CA ASP A 51 -11.32 10.42 -15.82
C ASP A 51 -12.83 10.58 -15.68
N LEU A 52 -13.59 10.12 -16.70
CA LEU A 52 -15.05 10.07 -16.67
C LEU A 52 -15.55 9.15 -15.55
N GLU A 53 -14.99 7.94 -15.47
CA GLU A 53 -15.38 6.94 -14.47
C GLU A 53 -14.61 7.10 -13.14
N ARG A 54 -13.54 7.90 -13.14
CA ARG A 54 -12.59 8.08 -12.02
C ARG A 54 -11.98 6.75 -11.54
N VAL A 55 -11.65 5.88 -12.48
CA VAL A 55 -11.08 4.54 -12.21
C VAL A 55 -9.73 4.34 -12.90
N VAL A 56 -8.98 3.36 -12.42
CA VAL A 56 -7.87 2.75 -13.17
C VAL A 56 -8.30 1.34 -13.57
N ARG A 57 -8.24 1.04 -14.86
CA ARG A 57 -8.51 -0.28 -15.42
C ARG A 57 -7.19 -0.96 -15.76
N VAL A 58 -7.04 -2.20 -15.31
CA VAL A 58 -5.89 -3.07 -15.58
C VAL A 58 -6.38 -4.23 -16.43
N THR A 59 -5.81 -4.38 -17.61
CA THR A 59 -6.24 -5.38 -18.61
C THR A 59 -5.63 -6.75 -18.35
N GLN A 60 -4.52 -6.82 -17.62
CA GLN A 60 -3.83 -8.09 -17.37
C GLN A 60 -4.51 -8.92 -16.28
N ARG A 61 -4.93 -10.13 -16.63
CA ARG A 61 -5.59 -11.06 -15.70
C ARG A 61 -4.65 -11.57 -14.61
N GLY A 62 -5.21 -11.89 -13.44
CA GLY A 62 -4.46 -12.40 -12.29
C GLY A 62 -3.62 -11.34 -11.58
N PHE A 63 -3.70 -10.08 -12.01
CA PHE A 63 -2.90 -8.98 -11.45
C PHE A 63 -3.58 -8.29 -10.27
N THR A 64 -4.78 -8.73 -9.87
CA THR A 64 -5.52 -8.10 -8.76
C THR A 64 -4.66 -7.96 -7.50
N LEU A 65 -3.94 -9.03 -7.11
CA LEU A 65 -3.04 -8.98 -5.95
C LEU A 65 -1.79 -8.12 -6.19
N VAL A 66 -1.26 -8.11 -7.42
CA VAL A 66 -0.15 -7.24 -7.80
C VAL A 66 -0.56 -5.77 -7.63
N VAL A 67 -1.75 -5.41 -8.12
CA VAL A 67 -2.32 -4.06 -8.03
C VAL A 67 -2.54 -3.66 -6.57
N VAL A 68 -3.14 -4.53 -5.75
CA VAL A 68 -3.30 -4.30 -4.30
C VAL A 68 -1.96 -4.03 -3.64
N ASN A 69 -0.96 -4.87 -3.88
CA ASN A 69 0.38 -4.71 -3.32
C ASN A 69 1.06 -3.42 -3.80
N ARG A 70 0.85 -3.03 -5.05
CA ARG A 70 1.41 -1.79 -5.61
C ARG A 70 0.79 -0.55 -5.02
N ILE A 71 -0.53 -0.56 -4.82
CA ILE A 71 -1.23 0.54 -4.17
C ILE A 71 -0.75 0.71 -2.72
N HIS A 72 -0.55 -0.40 -2.00
CA HIS A 72 0.06 -0.37 -0.67
C HIS A 72 1.46 0.27 -0.71
N ALA A 73 2.35 -0.21 -1.58
CA ALA A 73 3.72 0.29 -1.67
C ALA A 73 3.83 1.76 -2.12
N LEU A 74 3.00 2.20 -3.08
CA LEU A 74 3.09 3.54 -3.67
C LEU A 74 2.44 4.62 -2.82
N PHE A 75 1.39 4.26 -2.07
CA PHE A 75 0.47 5.23 -1.47
C PHE A 75 0.15 4.94 0.00
N GLY A 76 0.54 3.79 0.55
CA GLY A 76 0.29 3.41 1.94
C GLY A 76 -1.17 3.09 2.26
N TYR A 77 -1.92 2.52 1.31
CA TYR A 77 -3.24 1.95 1.61
C TYR A 77 -3.07 0.53 2.16
N ASP A 78 -3.79 0.22 3.23
CA ASP A 78 -3.84 -1.12 3.84
C ASP A 78 -5.16 -1.80 3.53
N VAL A 79 -5.14 -3.12 3.28
CA VAL A 79 -6.36 -3.91 3.09
C VAL A 79 -7.10 -3.99 4.43
N VAL A 80 -8.36 -3.54 4.46
CA VAL A 80 -9.21 -3.59 5.67
C VAL A 80 -10.32 -4.62 5.56
N SER A 81 -10.74 -4.96 4.34
CA SER A 81 -11.71 -6.03 4.11
C SER A 81 -11.59 -6.59 2.70
N HIS A 82 -12.08 -7.79 2.50
CA HIS A 82 -12.22 -8.40 1.18
C HIS A 82 -13.57 -9.12 1.08
N ALA A 83 -14.11 -9.19 -0.12
CA ALA A 83 -15.30 -9.98 -0.43
C ALA A 83 -15.03 -10.80 -1.69
N MET A 84 -15.55 -12.03 -1.70
CA MET A 84 -15.48 -12.92 -2.85
C MET A 84 -16.90 -13.29 -3.28
N ALA A 85 -17.14 -13.27 -4.59
CA ALA A 85 -18.41 -13.62 -5.18
C ALA A 85 -18.18 -14.51 -6.41
N MET A 86 -19.07 -15.48 -6.60
CA MET A 86 -19.15 -16.25 -7.84
C MET A 86 -20.34 -15.71 -8.64
N THR A 87 -20.08 -15.30 -9.88
CA THR A 87 -21.15 -14.85 -10.78
C THR A 87 -21.87 -16.03 -11.43
N ASN A 88 -23.06 -15.80 -11.99
CA ASN A 88 -23.82 -16.80 -12.75
C ASN A 88 -23.06 -17.38 -13.95
N ALA A 89 -22.02 -16.68 -14.43
CA ALA A 89 -21.13 -17.15 -15.49
C ALA A 89 -19.93 -17.96 -14.95
N ASN A 90 -19.98 -18.43 -13.70
CA ASN A 90 -18.91 -19.10 -12.98
C ASN A 90 -17.60 -18.28 -12.91
N ARG A 91 -17.70 -16.94 -13.01
CA ARG A 91 -16.55 -16.06 -12.82
C ARG A 91 -16.39 -15.75 -11.34
N GLU A 92 -15.19 -15.99 -10.82
CA GLU A 92 -14.76 -15.53 -9.51
C GLU A 92 -14.47 -14.04 -9.58
N LEU A 93 -15.16 -13.27 -8.74
CA LEU A 93 -14.87 -11.87 -8.51
C LEU A 93 -14.40 -11.72 -7.07
N VAL A 94 -13.32 -10.96 -6.91
CA VAL A 94 -12.82 -10.52 -5.61
C VAL A 94 -12.86 -9.01 -5.57
N SER A 95 -13.23 -8.45 -4.42
CA SER A 95 -13.03 -7.05 -4.11
C SER A 95 -12.21 -6.91 -2.83
N PHE A 96 -11.27 -5.97 -2.84
CA PHE A 96 -10.50 -5.55 -1.68
C PHE A 96 -10.87 -4.11 -1.37
N THR A 97 -11.33 -3.85 -0.15
CA THR A 97 -11.44 -2.50 0.37
C THR A 97 -10.13 -2.16 1.04
N MET A 98 -9.51 -1.06 0.63
CA MET A 98 -8.27 -0.58 1.24
C MET A 98 -8.46 0.80 1.85
N TYR A 99 -7.74 1.09 2.93
CA TYR A 99 -7.83 2.33 3.68
C TYR A 99 -6.45 2.97 3.81
N LYS A 100 -6.36 4.27 3.58
CA LYS A 100 -5.18 5.08 3.83
C LYS A 100 -5.35 5.80 5.15
N LYS A 101 -4.55 5.42 6.15
CA LYS A 101 -4.50 6.13 7.41
C LYS A 101 -3.98 7.54 7.15
N SER A 102 -4.78 8.54 7.49
CA SER A 102 -4.31 9.92 7.57
C SER A 102 -3.17 9.95 8.58
N SER A 103 -1.94 10.17 8.11
CA SER A 103 -0.83 10.53 8.96
C SER A 103 -1.20 11.86 9.63
N HIS A 104 -1.72 11.79 10.85
CA HIS A 104 -1.70 12.92 11.75
C HIS A 104 -0.21 13.17 12.02
N SER A 105 0.37 14.13 11.33
CA SER A 105 1.65 14.70 11.70
C SER A 105 1.48 15.29 13.10
N HIS A 106 1.81 14.52 14.13
CA HIS A 106 2.24 15.11 15.39
C HIS A 106 3.51 15.88 15.07
N GLY A 107 3.35 17.18 14.86
CA GLY A 107 4.44 18.11 14.69
C GLY A 107 5.33 18.06 15.93
N HIS A 108 6.54 17.54 15.76
CA HIS A 108 7.66 17.87 16.63
C HIS A 108 8.56 18.84 15.86
N HIS A 109 8.21 20.12 15.95
CA HIS A 109 9.21 21.19 15.90
C HIS A 109 10.05 21.07 17.17
N SER A 110 11.31 20.66 17.02
CA SER A 110 12.33 20.96 18.02
C SER A 110 13.57 21.49 17.30
N HIS A 111 13.59 22.81 17.10
CA HIS A 111 14.82 23.57 17.04
C HIS A 111 15.53 23.45 18.39
N SER A 112 16.76 22.95 18.41
CA SER A 112 17.70 23.28 19.49
C SER A 112 19.14 23.11 19.02
N HIS A 113 19.95 24.06 19.48
CA HIS A 113 21.21 24.52 18.93
C HIS A 113 22.40 23.56 19.06
N SER A 114 23.30 23.71 18.08
CA SER A 114 24.71 23.38 18.14
C SER A 114 25.43 24.07 19.30
N HIS A 115 26.12 23.32 20.15
CA HIS A 115 27.30 23.81 20.87
C HIS A 115 28.33 22.69 21.08
N SER A 116 29.51 22.93 20.52
CA SER A 116 30.78 22.30 20.81
C SER A 116 31.37 22.82 22.13
N SER A 117 31.82 21.95 23.03
CA SER A 117 32.94 22.25 23.94
C SER A 117 33.41 21.01 24.72
N THR A 118 34.68 21.05 25.07
CA THR A 118 35.64 19.99 25.34
C THR A 118 35.94 19.82 26.85
N HIS A 119 36.45 18.64 27.27
CA HIS A 119 37.17 18.33 28.55
C HIS A 119 36.36 18.37 29.89
N SER A 120 36.59 17.64 30.99
CA SER A 120 37.48 16.52 31.43
C SER A 120 37.13 16.12 32.89
N HIS A 121 37.35 14.84 33.25
CA HIS A 121 37.58 14.22 34.59
C HIS A 121 36.63 14.43 35.79
N GLY A 122 36.14 13.30 36.36
CA GLY A 122 35.60 13.22 37.72
C GLY A 122 35.00 11.85 38.08
N SER A 123 35.79 11.03 38.80
CA SER A 123 35.41 9.80 39.54
C SER A 123 34.21 10.08 40.50
N THR A 124 33.33 9.19 40.98
CA THR A 124 33.52 7.88 41.64
C THR A 124 32.14 7.23 41.98
N HIS A 125 32.03 5.90 41.91
CA HIS A 125 31.08 4.95 42.56
C HIS A 125 29.53 5.11 42.49
N LYS A 126 28.86 4.13 41.84
CA LYS A 126 28.15 3.02 42.52
C LYS A 126 27.64 1.98 41.51
N SER A 127 28.26 0.82 41.53
CA SER A 127 27.79 -0.42 40.90
C SER A 127 26.74 -1.08 41.78
N HIS A 128 25.56 -1.38 41.22
CA HIS A 128 24.72 -2.47 41.71
C HIS A 128 24.32 -3.36 40.53
N THR A 129 24.98 -4.50 40.51
CA THR A 129 24.67 -5.73 39.77
C THR A 129 23.62 -6.56 40.54
N HIS A 130 23.07 -7.56 39.84
CA HIS A 130 22.11 -8.63 40.21
C HIS A 130 20.69 -8.43 39.64
N GLY A 131 20.12 -9.35 38.85
CA GLY A 131 20.63 -10.66 38.47
C GLY A 131 19.66 -11.45 37.58
N ASN A 132 20.27 -12.36 36.82
CA ASN A 132 19.81 -13.61 36.24
C ASN A 132 18.55 -13.70 35.35
N VAL A 133 18.85 -14.02 34.09
CA VAL A 133 18.11 -14.91 33.20
C VAL A 133 18.06 -16.33 33.81
N VAL A 134 16.88 -16.96 33.79
CA VAL A 134 16.75 -18.42 33.60
C VAL A 134 15.59 -18.68 32.64
N THR A 135 15.93 -19.30 31.52
CA THR A 135 15.06 -20.00 30.58
C THR A 135 14.66 -21.34 31.18
N LEU A 136 13.36 -21.66 31.21
CA LEU A 136 12.77 -22.99 30.99
C LEU A 136 11.32 -22.78 30.53
#